data_AF-A0A841JLA5-F1
#
_entry.id   AF-A0A841JLA5-F1
#
_cell.length_a   1.000
_cell.length_b   1.000
_cell.length_c   1.000
_cell.angle_alpha   90.00
_cell.angle_beta   90.00
_cell.angle_gamma   90.00
#
_symmetry.space_group_name_H-M   'P 1'
#
loop_
_entity.id
_entity.type
_entity.pdbx_description
1 polymer ?
#
loop_
_entity_poly.entity_id
_entity_poly.type
_entity_poly.pdbx_seq_one_letter_code
_entity_poly.pdbx_strand_id
1 'polypeptide(L)'
;MKRNLFLVLPLLALIVLGEACSTKSDPIPAPTPPLGTFSGTGKLLVKKSGNTTYDTVKKASPLLLTMTSSGTFKVTGDTLTVHAGSKGLFQLAYASNGTFVYFIDSTYKVGPQTKIHLAGTYQYAFDNGTGNLIIQRSNSVQDSVLRYDLKKISN
;
A
#
# COMPACT_ATOMS: atom_id res chain seq x y z
N MET A 1 -16.16 -70.68 2.48
CA MET A 1 -16.47 -69.35 3.04
C MET A 1 -15.25 -68.42 2.95
N LYS A 2 -14.93 -67.94 1.75
CA LYS A 2 -13.88 -66.93 1.48
C LYS A 2 -14.22 -66.31 0.13
N ARG A 3 -14.41 -64.99 0.08
CA ARG A 3 -14.61 -64.10 -1.08
C ARG A 3 -15.65 -63.09 -0.62
N ASN A 4 -15.23 -61.87 -0.30
CA ASN A 4 -16.02 -60.63 -0.27
C ASN A 4 -15.19 -59.43 0.25
N LEU A 5 -13.98 -59.64 0.78
CA LEU A 5 -13.16 -58.55 1.33
C LEU A 5 -12.24 -57.85 0.30
N PHE A 6 -12.08 -58.39 -0.93
CA PHE A 6 -11.17 -57.84 -1.93
C PHE A 6 -11.76 -56.74 -2.82
N LEU A 7 -13.06 -56.44 -2.73
CA LEU A 7 -13.73 -55.43 -3.55
C LEU A 7 -13.92 -54.08 -2.86
N VAL A 8 -13.60 -53.96 -1.56
CA VAL A 8 -13.85 -52.73 -0.78
C VAL A 8 -12.61 -51.82 -0.76
N LEU A 9 -11.41 -52.38 -0.92
CA LEU A 9 -10.15 -51.63 -0.88
C LEU A 9 -9.95 -50.59 -2.02
N PRO A 10 -10.31 -50.85 -3.30
CA PRO A 10 -10.09 -49.87 -4.36
C PRO A 10 -11.11 -48.72 -4.30
N LEU A 11 -12.28 -48.91 -3.67
CA LEU A 11 -13.30 -47.87 -3.56
C LEU A 11 -12.99 -46.86 -2.44
N LEU A 12 -12.31 -47.28 -1.36
CA LEU A 12 -11.82 -46.35 -0.33
C LEU A 12 -10.62 -45.52 -0.81
N ALA A 13 -9.78 -46.05 -1.70
CA ALA A 13 -8.63 -45.33 -2.24
C ALA A 13 -9.02 -44.15 -3.18
N LEU A 14 -10.20 -44.22 -3.80
CA LEU A 14 -10.73 -43.16 -4.67
C LEU A 14 -11.30 -41.96 -3.90
N ILE A 15 -11.67 -42.14 -2.63
CA ILE A 15 -12.29 -41.08 -1.81
C ILE A 15 -11.21 -40.15 -1.19
N VAL A 16 -9.96 -40.61 -1.06
CA VAL A 16 -8.88 -39.84 -0.39
C VAL A 16 -8.17 -38.86 -1.34
N LEU A 17 -8.37 -38.95 -2.66
CA LEU A 17 -7.71 -38.07 -3.63
C LEU A 17 -8.53 -36.81 -3.98
N GLY A 18 -9.72 -36.63 -3.40
CA GLY A 18 -10.64 -35.52 -3.70
C GLY A 18 -10.32 -34.18 -3.03
N GLU A 19 -9.44 -34.14 -2.02
CA GLU A 19 -9.18 -32.90 -1.26
C GLU A 19 -7.85 -32.19 -1.61
N ALA A 20 -7.04 -32.74 -2.52
CA ALA A 20 -5.76 -32.14 -2.91
C ALA A 20 -5.90 -30.91 -3.84
N CYS A 21 -7.11 -30.52 -4.21
CA CYS A 21 -7.42 -29.30 -4.96
C CYS A 21 -8.46 -28.44 -4.23
N SER A 22 -8.33 -28.31 -2.91
CA SER A 22 -8.94 -27.15 -2.26
C SER A 22 -8.15 -25.92 -2.71
N THR A 23 -8.80 -24.99 -3.42
CA THR A 23 -8.27 -23.63 -3.66
C THR A 23 -8.25 -22.84 -2.34
N LYS A 24 -7.58 -23.39 -1.32
CA LYS A 24 -7.21 -22.62 -0.14
C LYS A 24 -6.20 -21.60 -0.64
N SER A 25 -6.70 -20.42 -0.95
CA SER A 25 -5.89 -19.22 -0.90
C SER A 25 -5.34 -19.17 0.51
N ASP A 26 -4.07 -19.55 0.66
CA ASP A 26 -3.36 -19.38 1.92
C ASP A 26 -3.60 -17.94 2.40
N PRO A 27 -3.97 -17.73 3.67
CA PRO A 27 -4.20 -16.39 4.17
C PRO A 27 -2.90 -15.61 4.00
N ILE A 28 -2.90 -14.63 3.10
CA ILE A 28 -1.77 -13.72 2.91
C ILE A 28 -1.56 -13.01 4.25
N PRO A 29 -0.37 -13.13 4.89
CA PRO A 29 -0.11 -12.48 6.16
C PRO A 29 -0.41 -11.00 6.07
N ALA A 30 -1.12 -10.46 7.07
CA ALA A 30 -1.37 -9.02 7.13
C ALA A 30 -0.02 -8.30 7.19
N PRO A 31 0.33 -7.43 6.22
CA PRO A 31 1.60 -6.73 6.22
C PRO A 31 1.67 -5.77 7.40
N THR A 32 2.89 -5.63 7.91
CA THR A 32 3.19 -4.76 9.04
C THR A 32 2.78 -3.31 8.72
N PRO A 33 2.01 -2.65 9.59
CA PRO A 33 1.64 -1.26 9.40
C PRO A 33 2.87 -0.36 9.51
N PRO A 34 3.04 0.64 8.62
CA PRO A 34 4.13 1.60 8.70
C PRO A 34 3.84 2.62 9.82
N LEU A 35 4.09 2.23 11.06
CA LEU A 35 3.89 3.08 12.23
C LEU A 35 5.16 3.88 12.57
N GLY A 36 4.98 5.10 13.06
CA GLY A 36 6.03 6.01 13.50
C GLY A 36 6.01 7.34 12.76
N THR A 37 7.06 8.13 12.96
CA THR A 37 7.31 9.34 12.18
C THR A 37 8.33 9.07 11.10
N PHE A 38 8.00 9.47 9.87
CA PHE A 38 8.77 9.29 8.66
C PHE A 38 9.14 10.64 8.08
N SER A 39 10.36 10.77 7.59
CA SER A 39 10.85 11.96 6.88
C SER A 39 11.41 11.57 5.53
N GLY A 40 11.17 12.39 4.51
CA GLY A 40 11.76 12.15 3.20
C GLY A 40 11.15 13.04 2.13
N THR A 41 11.41 12.71 0.87
CA THR A 41 11.09 13.63 -0.24
C THR A 41 9.91 13.14 -1.04
N GLY A 42 8.96 14.05 -1.33
CA GLY A 42 7.97 13.87 -2.37
C GLY A 42 8.55 14.16 -3.75
N LYS A 43 8.12 13.42 -4.77
CA LYS A 43 8.50 13.61 -6.17
C LYS A 43 7.28 13.44 -7.05
N LEU A 44 7.19 14.27 -8.09
CA LEU A 44 6.25 14.06 -9.19
C LEU A 44 7.02 13.44 -10.35
N LEU A 45 6.64 12.22 -10.69
CA LEU A 45 7.15 11.49 -11.85
C LEU A 45 6.14 11.65 -12.99
N VAL A 46 6.60 11.95 -14.19
CA VAL A 46 5.74 12.03 -15.38
C VAL A 46 6.29 11.09 -16.44
N LYS A 47 5.40 10.32 -17.06
CA LYS A 47 5.78 9.38 -18.12
C LYS A 47 6.27 10.15 -19.34
N LYS A 48 7.36 9.66 -19.95
CA LYS A 48 7.83 10.19 -21.22
C LYS A 48 6.85 9.88 -22.33
N SER A 49 6.59 10.86 -23.19
CA SER A 49 5.76 10.65 -24.39
C SER A 49 6.33 9.51 -25.23
N GLY A 50 5.49 8.52 -25.56
CA GLY A 50 5.86 7.36 -26.37
C GLY A 50 6.77 6.32 -25.71
N ASN A 51 7.01 6.39 -24.40
CA ASN A 51 7.90 5.45 -23.69
C ASN A 51 7.25 4.94 -22.38
N THR A 52 7.77 3.86 -21.80
CA THR A 52 7.35 3.30 -20.50
C THR A 52 8.13 3.88 -19.31
N THR A 53 9.11 4.75 -19.57
CA THR A 53 9.97 5.37 -18.55
C THR A 53 9.41 6.70 -18.03
N TYR A 54 9.82 7.07 -16.81
CA TYR A 54 9.36 8.29 -16.12
C TYR A 54 10.53 9.26 -15.88
N ASP A 55 10.28 10.56 -16.03
CA ASP A 55 11.18 11.63 -15.57
C ASP A 55 10.72 12.20 -14.23
N THR A 56 11.68 12.62 -13.40
CA THR A 56 11.37 13.39 -12.19
C THR A 56 11.19 14.85 -12.57
N VAL A 57 9.95 15.34 -12.53
CA VAL A 57 9.60 16.70 -12.95
C VAL A 57 9.68 17.70 -11.80
N LYS A 58 9.40 17.24 -10.57
CA LYS A 58 9.52 18.05 -9.35
C LYS A 58 9.99 17.21 -8.18
N LYS A 59 10.84 17.80 -7.34
CA LYS A 59 11.24 17.26 -6.04
C LYS A 59 10.78 18.24 -4.96
N ALA A 60 10.00 17.77 -4.01
CA ALA A 60 9.51 18.54 -2.89
C ALA A 60 10.50 18.49 -1.71
N SER A 61 10.43 19.52 -0.87
CA SER A 61 11.07 19.60 0.45
C SER A 61 10.66 18.42 1.35
N PRO A 62 11.40 18.16 2.44
CA PRO A 62 11.12 17.02 3.28
C PRO A 62 9.71 17.08 3.89
N LEU A 63 8.92 16.06 3.57
CA LEU A 63 7.63 15.77 4.18
C LEU A 63 7.88 14.97 5.46
N LEU A 64 7.23 15.38 6.55
CA LEU A 64 7.15 14.61 7.79
C LEU A 64 5.76 13.97 7.89
N LEU A 65 5.70 12.65 7.83
CA LEU A 65 4.48 11.87 7.99
C LEU A 65 4.53 11.12 9.31
N THR A 66 3.59 11.38 10.21
CA THR A 66 3.40 10.55 11.41
C THR A 66 2.20 9.65 11.22
N MET A 67 2.34 8.35 11.48
CA MET A 67 1.28 7.34 11.47
C MET A 67 1.28 6.59 12.80
N THR A 68 0.13 6.46 13.44
CA THR A 68 0.04 5.89 14.80
C THR A 68 -0.76 4.60 14.84
N SER A 69 -0.60 3.83 15.92
CA SER A 69 -1.33 2.58 16.14
C SER A 69 -2.85 2.76 16.25
N SER A 70 -3.34 3.97 16.54
CA SER A 70 -4.78 4.27 16.54
C SER A 70 -5.36 4.49 15.14
N GLY A 71 -4.57 4.28 14.08
CA GLY A 71 -5.01 4.48 12.70
C GLY A 71 -5.09 5.96 12.31
N THR A 72 -4.39 6.84 13.01
CA THR A 72 -4.36 8.28 12.69
C THR A 72 -3.07 8.67 11.97
N PHE A 73 -3.15 9.68 11.11
CA PHE A 73 -1.99 10.27 10.45
C PHE A 73 -1.97 11.80 10.53
N LYS A 74 -0.77 12.37 10.39
CA LYS A 74 -0.56 13.81 10.17
C LYS A 74 0.64 14.07 9.27
N VAL A 75 0.57 15.12 8.48
CA VAL A 75 1.64 15.64 7.63
C VAL A 75 2.12 16.98 8.18
N THR A 76 3.43 17.09 8.40
CA THR A 76 4.16 18.30 8.79
C THR A 76 5.42 18.46 7.92
N GLY A 77 6.26 19.47 8.18
CA GLY A 77 7.59 19.61 7.54
C GLY A 77 7.66 20.60 6.38
N ASP A 78 6.82 20.47 5.34
CA ASP A 78 6.80 21.39 4.19
C ASP A 78 5.46 22.12 3.99
N THR A 79 4.67 22.20 5.06
CA THR A 79 3.28 22.65 5.01
C THR A 79 3.10 24.11 4.61
N LEU A 80 4.19 24.87 4.54
CA LEU A 80 4.21 26.25 4.08
C LEU A 80 4.24 26.34 2.54
N THR A 81 4.79 25.33 1.85
CA THR A 81 5.09 25.40 0.41
C THR A 81 4.31 24.40 -0.42
N VAL A 82 4.52 23.09 -0.25
CA VAL A 82 4.03 22.06 -1.18
C VAL A 82 2.86 21.27 -0.64
N HIS A 83 2.96 20.71 0.57
CA HIS A 83 1.87 19.91 1.14
C HIS A 83 0.97 20.73 2.03
N ALA A 84 -0.28 20.29 2.16
CA ALA A 84 -1.14 20.74 3.22
C ALA A 84 -0.74 20.05 4.53
N GLY A 85 -1.07 20.67 5.66
CA GLY A 85 -1.01 20.04 6.99
C GLY A 85 -2.07 18.95 7.15
N SER A 86 -2.03 17.94 6.28
CA SER A 86 -3.01 16.87 6.15
C SER A 86 -3.11 16.09 7.45
N LYS A 87 -4.33 15.75 7.90
CA LYS A 87 -4.53 14.92 9.10
C LYS A 87 -5.84 14.18 9.03
N GLY A 88 -5.88 13.01 9.65
CA GLY A 88 -7.09 12.22 9.74
C GLY A 88 -6.80 10.76 10.03
N LEU A 89 -7.55 9.87 9.37
CA LEU A 89 -7.44 8.43 9.54
C LEU A 89 -6.71 7.80 8.35
N PHE A 90 -6.04 6.69 8.59
CA PHE A 90 -5.55 5.81 7.53
C PHE A 90 -6.05 4.39 7.74
N GLN A 91 -6.24 3.68 6.64
CA GLN A 91 -6.60 2.27 6.63
C GLN A 91 -5.67 1.52 5.67
N LEU A 92 -5.32 0.29 6.02
CA LEU A 92 -4.56 -0.58 5.12
C LEU A 92 -5.51 -1.48 4.37
N ALA A 93 -5.27 -1.65 3.07
CA ALA A 93 -6.03 -2.52 2.21
C ALA A 93 -5.09 -3.42 1.40
N TYR A 94 -5.55 -4.64 1.13
CA TYR A 94 -4.78 -5.68 0.48
C TYR A 94 -5.56 -6.23 -0.69
N ALA A 95 -4.90 -6.35 -1.84
CA ALA A 95 -5.45 -6.98 -3.02
C ALA A 95 -4.37 -7.81 -3.71
N SER A 96 -4.78 -8.67 -4.64
CA SER A 96 -3.87 -9.55 -5.40
C SER A 96 -2.76 -8.79 -6.15
N ASN A 97 -2.96 -7.49 -6.41
CA ASN A 97 -2.02 -6.62 -7.10
C ASN A 97 -1.19 -5.71 -6.16
N GLY A 98 -1.29 -5.87 -4.83
CA GLY A 98 -0.40 -5.20 -3.88
C GLY A 98 -1.03 -4.71 -2.58
N THR A 99 -0.24 -3.92 -1.85
CA THR A 99 -0.58 -3.33 -0.55
C THR A 99 -0.86 -1.84 -0.69
N PHE A 100 -1.93 -1.38 -0.05
CA PHE A 100 -2.43 -0.01 -0.16
C PHE A 100 -2.64 0.62 1.20
N VAL A 101 -2.43 1.93 1.26
CA VAL A 101 -2.85 2.79 2.35
C VAL A 101 -3.89 3.76 1.82
N TYR A 102 -5.04 3.83 2.49
CA TYR A 102 -6.11 4.76 2.18
C TYR A 102 -6.10 5.87 3.23
N PHE A 103 -5.78 7.10 2.81
CA PHE A 103 -5.79 8.27 3.68
C PHE A 103 -7.13 9.00 3.61
N ILE A 104 -7.79 9.12 4.77
CA ILE A 104 -9.02 9.87 4.96
C ILE A 104 -8.62 11.21 5.59
N ASP A 105 -8.31 12.18 4.75
CA ASP A 105 -7.86 13.51 5.18
C ASP A 105 -9.05 14.40 5.57
N SER A 106 -9.17 14.68 6.87
CA SER A 106 -10.18 15.57 7.42
C SER A 106 -9.97 17.05 7.06
N THR A 107 -8.78 17.41 6.56
CA THR A 107 -8.47 18.79 6.13
C THR A 107 -8.67 19.02 4.65
N TYR A 108 -8.87 17.94 3.88
CA TYR A 108 -9.18 18.02 2.47
C TYR A 108 -10.61 18.56 2.28
N LYS A 109 -10.77 19.50 1.35
CA LYS A 109 -12.07 20.03 0.94
C LYS A 109 -12.27 19.73 -0.53
N VAL A 110 -13.48 19.36 -0.94
CA VAL A 110 -13.77 19.14 -2.35
C VAL A 110 -13.57 20.46 -3.13
N GLY A 111 -12.90 20.37 -4.28
CA GLY A 111 -12.61 21.52 -5.15
C GLY A 111 -11.12 21.70 -5.44
N PRO A 112 -10.74 22.77 -6.15
CA PRO A 112 -9.34 23.06 -6.45
C PRO A 112 -8.51 23.21 -5.17
N GLN A 113 -7.41 22.45 -5.09
CA GLN A 113 -6.44 22.55 -3.99
C GLN A 113 -5.21 23.31 -4.44
N THR A 114 -4.67 24.18 -3.58
CA THR A 114 -3.41 24.90 -3.82
C THR A 114 -2.19 24.14 -3.30
N LYS A 115 -2.41 23.15 -2.42
CA LYS A 115 -1.38 22.31 -1.81
C LYS A 115 -1.74 20.84 -1.94
N ILE A 116 -0.72 19.98 -1.91
CA ILE A 116 -0.90 18.54 -2.02
C ILE A 116 -1.40 18.00 -0.67
N HIS A 117 -2.58 17.37 -0.69
CA HIS A 117 -3.12 16.63 0.44
C HIS A 117 -2.74 15.15 0.33
N LEU A 118 -2.41 14.51 1.45
CA LEU A 118 -2.37 13.05 1.52
C LEU A 118 -3.80 12.54 1.68
N ALA A 119 -4.49 12.33 0.56
CA ALA A 119 -5.89 11.89 0.53
C ALA A 119 -6.10 10.83 -0.56
N GLY A 120 -6.92 9.82 -0.23
CA GLY A 120 -7.25 8.72 -1.12
C GLY A 120 -6.28 7.54 -1.02
N THR A 121 -6.30 6.69 -2.04
CA THR A 121 -5.55 5.42 -2.07
C THR A 121 -4.15 5.62 -2.63
N TYR A 122 -3.16 5.11 -1.89
CA TYR A 122 -1.77 5.04 -2.30
C TYR A 122 -1.33 3.57 -2.23
N GLN A 123 -0.58 3.13 -3.22
CA GLN A 123 0.20 1.91 -3.08
C GLN A 123 1.34 2.20 -2.10
N TYR A 124 1.66 1.26 -1.22
CA TYR A 124 2.82 1.41 -0.33
C TYR A 124 3.70 0.17 -0.28
N ALA A 125 4.97 0.39 0.04
CA ALA A 125 5.92 -0.63 0.43
C ALA A 125 6.63 -0.17 1.70
N PHE A 126 6.63 -1.02 2.73
CA PHE A 126 7.30 -0.74 4.00
C PHE A 126 8.23 -1.89 4.37
N ASP A 127 9.50 -1.56 4.55
CA ASP A 127 10.50 -2.48 5.07
C ASP A 127 10.74 -2.15 6.54
N ASN A 128 10.32 -3.05 7.43
CA ASN A 128 10.46 -2.86 8.87
C ASN A 128 11.91 -2.96 9.35
N GLY A 129 12.77 -3.69 8.63
CA GLY A 129 14.19 -3.85 8.99
C GLY A 129 14.97 -2.58 8.71
N THR A 130 14.74 -1.95 7.57
CA THR A 130 15.38 -0.67 7.23
C THR A 130 14.59 0.54 7.70
N GLY A 131 13.28 0.43 7.95
CA GLY A 131 12.39 1.57 8.20
C GLY A 131 12.10 2.41 6.96
N ASN A 132 12.35 1.88 5.75
CA ASN A 132 12.05 2.56 4.50
C ASN A 132 10.57 2.44 4.17
N LEU A 133 9.91 3.57 3.90
CA LEU A 133 8.52 3.64 3.47
C LEU A 133 8.44 4.33 2.12
N ILE A 134 7.87 3.65 1.13
CA ILE A 134 7.47 4.24 -0.14
C ILE A 134 5.95 4.29 -0.17
N ILE A 135 5.38 5.45 -0.46
CA ILE A 135 3.96 5.60 -0.79
C ILE A 135 3.84 6.28 -2.15
N GLN A 136 2.94 5.81 -3.01
CA GLN A 136 2.77 6.38 -4.33
C GLN A 136 1.32 6.30 -4.82
N ARG A 137 0.92 7.30 -5.61
CA ARG A 137 -0.39 7.36 -6.24
C ARG A 137 -0.23 7.75 -7.70
N SER A 138 -0.81 6.95 -8.58
CA SER A 138 -0.85 7.22 -10.02
C SER A 138 -2.03 8.13 -10.37
N ASN A 139 -1.82 9.03 -11.31
CA ASN A 139 -2.83 9.79 -12.00
C ASN A 139 -2.82 9.35 -13.48
N SER A 140 -3.83 8.57 -13.86
CA SER A 140 -3.97 8.01 -15.21
C SER A 140 -4.35 9.03 -16.26
N VAL A 141 -4.88 10.20 -15.88
CA VAL A 141 -5.25 11.25 -16.83
C VAL A 141 -4.02 12.03 -17.31
N GLN A 142 -3.03 12.18 -16.43
CA GLN A 142 -1.81 12.96 -16.70
C GLN A 142 -0.56 12.08 -16.88
N ASP A 143 -0.72 10.75 -16.93
CA ASP A 143 0.36 9.76 -16.93
C ASP A 143 1.47 10.08 -15.90
N SER A 144 1.06 10.46 -14.69
CA SER A 144 1.97 10.91 -13.63
C SER A 144 1.84 10.07 -12.36
N VAL A 145 2.90 10.03 -11.58
CA VAL A 145 2.95 9.35 -10.29
C VAL A 145 3.48 10.32 -9.24
N LEU A 146 2.65 10.58 -8.23
CA LEU A 146 3.09 11.24 -7.02
C LEU A 146 3.70 10.17 -6.12
N ARG A 147 5.00 10.27 -5.85
CA ARG A 147 5.77 9.28 -5.09
C ARG A 147 6.48 9.94 -3.92
N TYR A 148 6.49 9.25 -2.79
CA TYR A 148 7.25 9.64 -1.62
C TYR A 148 8.21 8.53 -1.27
N ASP A 149 9.49 8.89 -1.11
CA ASP A 149 10.52 8.01 -0.57
C ASP A 149 10.83 8.53 0.84
N LEU A 150 10.37 7.81 1.87
CA LEU A 150 10.41 8.22 3.26
C LEU A 150 11.23 7.24 4.11
N LYS A 151 11.82 7.75 5.19
CA LYS A 151 12.59 6.97 6.17
C LYS A 151 12.00 7.20 7.55
N LYS A 152 11.78 6.11 8.30
CA LYS A 152 11.38 6.20 9.71
C LYS A 152 12.49 6.87 10.52
N ILE A 153 12.13 7.90 11.28
CA ILE A 153 13.04 8.68 12.13
C ILE A 153 12.68 8.58 13.62
N SER A 154 11.44 8.21 13.94
CA SER A 154 11.02 7.91 15.31
C SER A 154 9.86 6.91 15.31
N ASN A 155 9.62 6.30 16.47
CA ASN A 155 8.34 5.67 16.78
C ASN A 155 7.30 6.73 17.14
#